data_AF-A0A660PPX2-F1
#
_entry.id   AF-A0A660PPX2-F1
#
_cell.length_a   1.000
_cell.length_b   1.000
_cell.length_c   1.000
_cell.angle_alpha   90.00
_cell.angle_beta   90.00
_cell.angle_gamma   90.00
#
_symmetry.space_group_name_H-M   'P 1'
#
loop_
_entity.id
_entity.type
_entity.pdbx_description
1 polymer ?
#
loop_
_entity_poly.entity_id
_entity_poly.type
_entity_poly.pdbx_seq_one_letter_code
_entity_poly.pdbx_strand_id
1 'polypeptide(L)'
;AWSEVLLGFNEFIEKKLVDEAEILPGKIKKGNKLFENDFFTITENKNWIGFECKAQKEGDVTGNILFQHQNNLDSISSALFEEQYNRRQLFEGFRFGVKYDQNEAGLYDYGTNHLLAKYIWGISPSDKYFDKEKRVVNIKMKKILFPDGIPKKNNFKLLPD
;
A
#
# COMPACT_ATOMS: atom_id res chain seq x y z
N ALA A 1 -29.69 -24.62 -8.52
CA ALA A 1 -28.70 -25.56 -7.92
C ALA A 1 -27.68 -24.78 -7.08
N TRP A 2 -26.95 -25.43 -6.16
CA TRP A 2 -25.94 -24.76 -5.32
C TRP A 2 -24.84 -24.02 -6.12
N SER A 3 -24.49 -24.55 -7.30
CA SER A 3 -23.53 -23.93 -8.23
C SER A 3 -23.95 -22.54 -8.71
N GLU A 4 -25.24 -22.34 -8.98
CA GLU A 4 -25.78 -21.05 -9.44
C GLU A 4 -25.79 -20.00 -8.31
N VAL A 5 -26.08 -20.45 -7.08
CA VAL A 5 -26.03 -19.60 -5.88
C VAL A 5 -24.59 -19.17 -5.59
N LEU A 6 -23.63 -20.09 -5.69
CA LEU A 6 -22.21 -19.79 -5.50
C LEU A 6 -21.69 -18.83 -6.58
N LEU A 7 -22.09 -19.01 -7.84
CA LEU A 7 -21.74 -18.10 -8.93
C LEU A 7 -22.28 -16.68 -8.65
N GLY A 8 -23.57 -16.56 -8.35
CA GLY A 8 -24.20 -15.26 -8.06
C GLY A 8 -23.61 -14.58 -6.81
N PHE A 9 -23.23 -15.36 -5.80
CA PHE A 9 -22.53 -14.83 -4.63
C PHE A 9 -21.13 -14.30 -4.99
N ASN A 10 -20.34 -15.04 -5.77
CA ASN A 10 -19.03 -14.58 -6.21
C ASN A 10 -19.12 -13.31 -7.07
N GLU A 11 -20.09 -13.24 -7.99
CA GLU A 11 -20.34 -12.03 -8.80
C GLU A 11 -20.72 -10.83 -7.93
N PHE A 12 -21.56 -11.04 -6.91
CA PHE A 12 -21.92 -10.00 -5.95
C PHE A 12 -20.70 -9.49 -5.17
N ILE A 13 -19.88 -10.40 -4.65
CA ILE A 13 -18.65 -10.07 -3.92
C ILE A 13 -17.66 -9.32 -4.82
N GLU A 14 -17.44 -9.79 -6.05
CA GLU A 14 -16.57 -9.11 -7.01
C GLU A 14 -17.04 -7.69 -7.31
N LYS A 15 -18.36 -7.51 -7.53
CA LYS A 15 -18.95 -6.20 -7.77
C LYS A 15 -18.77 -5.28 -6.55
N LYS A 16 -19.08 -5.77 -5.36
CA LYS A 16 -18.90 -5.02 -4.11
C LYS A 16 -17.44 -4.64 -3.86
N LEU A 17 -16.50 -5.54 -4.10
CA LEU A 17 -15.07 -5.25 -3.98
C LEU A 17 -14.61 -4.18 -4.97
N VAL A 18 -15.09 -4.20 -6.21
CA VAL A 18 -14.70 -3.19 -7.21
C VAL A 18 -15.27 -1.82 -6.86
N ASP A 19 -16.53 -1.77 -6.43
CA ASP A 19 -17.25 -0.52 -6.17
C ASP A 19 -16.81 0.10 -4.83
N GLU A 20 -16.66 -0.71 -3.78
CA GLU A 20 -16.50 -0.22 -2.41
C GLU A 20 -15.06 -0.32 -1.91
N ALA A 21 -14.28 -1.36 -2.26
CA ALA A 21 -12.96 -1.54 -1.66
C ALA A 21 -12.01 -0.38 -1.99
N GLU A 22 -11.35 0.13 -0.96
CA GLU A 22 -10.41 1.25 -1.09
C GLU A 22 -8.98 0.77 -1.33
N ILE A 23 -8.72 -0.51 -1.08
CA ILE A 23 -7.45 -1.21 -1.30
C ILE A 23 -7.73 -2.59 -1.87
N LEU A 24 -6.94 -3.00 -2.88
CA LEU A 24 -7.10 -4.28 -3.56
C LEU A 24 -5.74 -4.86 -3.95
N PRO A 25 -5.60 -6.20 -3.96
CA PRO A 25 -4.41 -6.85 -4.49
C PRO A 25 -4.30 -6.68 -6.01
N GLY A 26 -3.06 -6.64 -6.49
CA GLY A 26 -2.72 -6.62 -7.90
C GLY A 26 -2.24 -5.28 -8.44
N LYS A 27 -1.55 -5.37 -9.59
CA LYS A 27 -0.96 -4.22 -10.28
C LYS A 27 -1.93 -3.48 -11.20
N ILE A 28 -1.59 -2.24 -11.51
CA ILE A 28 -2.24 -1.46 -12.56
C ILE A 28 -1.63 -1.84 -13.91
N LYS A 29 -2.42 -2.47 -14.79
CA LYS A 29 -1.95 -2.92 -16.12
C LYS A 29 -1.72 -1.77 -17.11
N LYS A 30 -2.49 -0.68 -16.99
CA LYS A 30 -2.44 0.50 -17.87
C LYS A 30 -2.55 1.77 -17.00
N GLY A 31 -1.51 2.59 -17.02
CA GLY A 31 -1.41 3.79 -16.20
C GLY A 31 -0.13 4.57 -16.46
N ASN A 32 -0.01 5.74 -15.86
CA ASN A 32 1.19 6.57 -15.85
C ASN A 32 2.14 6.08 -14.77
N LYS A 33 3.41 5.79 -15.09
CA LYS A 33 4.43 5.48 -14.07
C LYS A 33 4.88 6.78 -13.42
N LEU A 34 4.61 6.93 -12.13
CA LEU A 34 5.02 8.08 -11.33
C LEU A 34 6.47 7.96 -10.86
N PHE A 35 6.89 6.73 -10.60
CA PHE A 35 8.23 6.39 -10.17
C PHE A 35 8.55 4.93 -10.49
N GLU A 36 9.82 4.65 -10.79
CA GLU A 36 10.33 3.30 -11.02
C GLU A 36 11.81 3.25 -10.66
N ASN A 37 12.20 2.23 -9.90
CA ASN A 37 13.58 1.81 -9.71
C ASN A 37 13.63 0.28 -9.60
N ASP A 38 14.79 -0.27 -9.21
CA ASP A 38 15.00 -1.72 -9.12
C ASP A 38 14.10 -2.40 -8.06
N PHE A 39 13.66 -1.65 -7.04
CA PHE A 39 12.97 -2.19 -5.87
C PHE A 39 11.48 -1.91 -5.84
N PHE A 40 11.02 -0.83 -6.48
CA PHE A 40 9.59 -0.57 -6.53
C PHE A 40 9.17 0.32 -7.70
N THR A 41 7.90 0.17 -8.07
CA THR A 41 7.23 0.96 -9.10
C THR A 41 5.94 1.52 -8.54
N ILE A 42 5.71 2.82 -8.77
CA ILE A 42 4.45 3.49 -8.44
C ILE A 42 3.76 3.86 -9.76
N THR A 43 2.56 3.33 -9.97
CA THR A 43 1.76 3.58 -11.17
C THR A 43 0.45 4.24 -10.79
N GLU A 44 -0.03 5.16 -11.60
CA GLU A 44 -1.31 5.85 -11.41
C GLU A 44 -2.23 5.60 -12.61
N ASN A 45 -3.52 5.44 -12.36
CA ASN A 45 -4.54 5.61 -13.39
C ASN A 45 -5.65 6.57 -12.91
N LYS A 46 -6.81 6.56 -13.57
CA LYS A 46 -7.93 7.45 -13.22
C LYS A 46 -8.36 7.33 -11.75
N ASN A 47 -8.39 6.11 -11.20
CA ASN A 47 -9.01 5.84 -9.90
C ASN A 47 -8.03 5.27 -8.86
N TRP A 48 -6.88 4.76 -9.29
CA TRP A 48 -5.99 3.95 -8.45
C TRP A 48 -4.55 4.45 -8.48
N ILE A 49 -3.88 4.32 -7.33
CA ILE A 49 -2.42 4.32 -7.19
C ILE A 49 -1.99 2.88 -6.91
N GLY A 50 -1.10 2.34 -7.74
CA GLY A 50 -0.58 0.98 -7.67
C GLY A 50 0.88 0.99 -7.22
N PHE A 51 1.21 0.07 -6.33
CA PHE A 51 2.53 -0.16 -5.78
C PHE A 51 2.94 -1.59 -6.14
N GLU A 52 4.06 -1.70 -6.85
CA GLU A 52 4.78 -2.96 -7.06
C GLU A 52 6.07 -2.88 -6.26
N CYS A 53 6.25 -3.71 -5.24
CA CYS A 53 7.37 -3.66 -4.32
C CYS A 53 8.12 -4.99 -4.32
N LYS A 54 9.43 -4.93 -4.50
CA LYS A 54 10.34 -6.08 -4.58
C LYS A 54 11.24 -6.12 -3.34
N ALA A 55 11.75 -7.29 -3.01
CA ALA A 55 12.73 -7.44 -1.93
C ALA A 55 14.01 -6.64 -2.24
N GLN A 56 14.50 -5.86 -1.26
CA GLN A 56 15.75 -5.09 -1.41
C GLN A 56 17.03 -5.92 -1.23
N LYS A 57 16.92 -7.04 -0.50
CA LYS A 57 18.03 -7.94 -0.17
C LYS A 57 17.56 -9.38 -0.34
N GLU A 58 18.49 -10.34 -0.20
CA GLU A 58 18.09 -11.73 0.05
C GLU A 58 17.30 -11.78 1.35
N GLY A 59 15.98 -11.98 1.23
CA GLY A 59 15.07 -11.98 2.36
C GLY A 59 13.64 -11.68 1.94
N ASP A 60 12.83 -11.35 2.93
CA ASP A 60 11.41 -11.08 2.75
C ASP A 60 11.16 -9.74 2.04
N VAL A 61 10.11 -9.69 1.23
CA VAL A 61 9.60 -8.43 0.70
C VAL A 61 8.93 -7.67 1.85
N THR A 62 9.57 -6.61 2.33
CA THR A 62 9.02 -5.70 3.34
C THR A 62 9.53 -4.28 3.12
N GLY A 63 8.80 -3.29 3.61
CA GLY A 63 9.24 -1.89 3.66
C GLY A 63 8.12 -0.91 3.92
N ASN A 64 8.47 0.37 3.95
CA ASN A 64 7.53 1.47 4.10
C ASN A 64 7.89 2.63 3.18
N ILE A 65 7.00 2.94 2.24
CA ILE A 65 7.14 4.10 1.35
C ILE A 65 6.51 5.29 2.07
N LEU A 66 7.36 6.13 2.66
CA LEU A 66 6.97 7.39 3.26
C LEU A 66 6.87 8.47 2.19
N PHE A 67 5.88 9.36 2.28
CA PHE A 67 5.72 10.47 1.33
C PHE A 67 4.99 11.64 1.97
N GLN A 68 5.08 12.79 1.32
CA GLN A 68 4.62 14.07 1.87
C GLN A 68 5.31 14.47 3.16
N HIS A 69 6.59 14.79 3.05
CA HIS A 69 7.25 15.50 4.14
C HIS A 69 6.56 16.84 4.41
N GLN A 70 6.23 17.13 5.66
CA GLN A 70 5.63 18.40 6.06
C GLN A 70 6.40 18.98 7.24
N ASN A 71 6.95 20.19 7.07
CA ASN A 71 7.83 20.79 8.09
C ASN A 71 7.17 20.97 9.46
N ASN A 72 5.83 21.07 9.51
CA ASN A 72 5.08 21.13 10.78
C ASN A 72 5.03 19.78 11.52
N LEU A 73 5.48 18.68 10.90
CA LEU A 73 5.55 17.35 11.49
C LEU A 73 6.96 16.94 11.93
N ASP A 74 8.02 17.65 11.52
CA ASP A 74 9.45 17.31 11.76
C ASP A 74 9.86 17.19 13.24
N SER A 75 9.00 17.62 14.16
CA SER A 75 9.25 17.58 15.61
C SER A 75 8.05 17.06 16.40
N ILE A 76 7.09 16.43 15.72
CA ILE A 76 5.92 15.82 16.34
C ILE A 76 6.15 14.32 16.45
N SER A 77 5.67 13.68 17.51
CA SER A 77 5.62 12.22 17.60
C SER A 77 4.36 11.68 16.92
N SER A 78 4.48 10.62 16.12
CA SER A 78 3.34 9.82 15.67
C SER A 78 3.30 8.52 16.46
N ALA A 79 2.27 8.32 17.28
CA ALA A 79 2.09 7.09 18.05
C ALA A 79 1.93 5.87 17.12
N LEU A 80 1.23 6.05 16.00
CA LEU A 80 1.05 5.02 14.99
C LEU A 80 2.39 4.63 14.31
N PHE A 81 3.24 5.61 14.02
CA PHE A 81 4.59 5.36 13.51
C PHE A 81 5.45 4.66 14.56
N GLU A 82 5.43 5.13 15.81
CA GLU A 82 6.19 4.52 16.91
C GLU A 82 5.82 3.06 17.14
N GLU A 83 4.53 2.72 17.06
CA GLU A 83 4.02 1.36 17.20
C GLU A 83 4.58 0.43 16.12
N GLN A 84 4.57 0.89 14.86
CA GLN A 84 5.09 0.11 13.73
C GLN A 84 6.58 -0.22 13.83
N TYR A 85 7.35 0.68 14.43
CA TYR A 85 8.81 0.57 14.51
C TYR A 85 9.32 0.25 15.92
N ASN A 86 8.44 0.03 16.90
CA ASN A 86 8.80 -0.19 18.30
C ASN A 86 9.81 0.84 18.83
N ARG A 87 9.63 2.13 18.45
CA ARG A 87 10.55 3.25 18.77
C ARG A 87 11.99 3.11 18.29
N ARG A 88 12.28 2.19 17.37
CA ARG A 88 13.61 2.01 16.77
C ARG A 88 13.95 3.07 15.72
N GLN A 89 12.94 3.79 15.25
CA GLN A 89 13.07 4.76 14.18
C GLN A 89 12.42 6.08 14.56
N LEU A 90 13.13 7.18 14.28
CA LEU A 90 12.61 8.53 14.47
C LEU A 90 11.62 8.86 13.35
N PHE A 91 10.50 9.47 13.71
CA PHE A 91 9.56 10.00 12.73
C PHE A 91 10.11 11.30 12.13
N GLU A 92 10.37 11.28 10.82
CA GLU A 92 10.98 12.39 10.07
C GLU A 92 9.93 13.26 9.36
N GLY A 93 8.76 13.48 9.96
CA GLY A 93 7.78 14.45 9.44
C GLY A 93 7.04 14.08 8.14
N PHE A 94 7.11 12.82 7.70
CA PHE A 94 6.32 12.35 6.55
C PHE A 94 4.88 12.07 6.93
N ARG A 95 3.92 12.73 6.30
CA ARG A 95 2.51 12.56 6.68
C ARG A 95 1.98 11.15 6.40
N PHE A 96 2.37 10.53 5.29
CA PHE A 96 1.81 9.25 4.88
C PHE A 96 2.85 8.16 4.74
N GLY A 97 2.44 6.91 4.95
CA GLY A 97 3.25 5.73 4.67
C GLY A 97 2.45 4.59 4.06
N VAL A 98 3.03 3.95 3.05
CA VAL A 98 2.57 2.64 2.57
C VAL A 98 3.50 1.58 3.12
N LYS A 99 3.12 0.96 4.23
CA LYS A 99 3.84 -0.16 4.83
C LYS A 99 3.34 -1.46 4.20
N TYR A 100 4.26 -2.33 3.80
CA TYR A 100 3.94 -3.59 3.14
C TYR A 100 4.89 -4.69 3.58
N ASP A 101 4.38 -5.91 3.63
CA ASP A 101 5.15 -7.15 3.66
C ASP A 101 4.44 -8.26 2.85
N GLN A 102 4.91 -9.51 2.95
CA GLN A 102 4.28 -10.66 2.27
C GLN A 102 2.87 -11.00 2.76
N ASN A 103 2.48 -10.52 3.93
CA ASN A 103 1.24 -10.85 4.61
C ASN A 103 0.21 -9.72 4.56
N GLU A 104 0.64 -8.46 4.51
CA GLU A 104 -0.25 -7.31 4.55
C GLU A 104 0.35 -6.04 3.94
N ALA A 105 -0.54 -5.16 3.49
CA ALA A 105 -0.18 -3.82 3.08
C ALA A 105 -1.20 -2.83 3.63
N GLY A 106 -0.74 -1.67 4.09
CA GLY A 106 -1.60 -0.63 4.62
C GLY A 106 -1.14 0.77 4.24
N LEU A 107 -2.11 1.68 4.15
CA LEU A 107 -1.88 3.11 4.03
C LEU A 107 -2.16 3.79 5.37
N TYR A 108 -1.18 4.52 5.87
CA TYR A 108 -1.19 5.16 7.17
C TYR A 108 -1.06 6.68 7.00
N ASP A 109 -1.86 7.46 7.72
CA ASP A 109 -1.69 8.89 7.94
C ASP A 109 -1.08 9.09 9.33
N TYR A 110 0.23 9.29 9.40
CA TYR A 110 0.98 9.51 10.64
C TYR A 110 0.71 10.88 11.25
N GLY A 111 0.33 11.87 10.43
CA GLY A 111 -0.04 13.20 10.91
C GLY A 111 -1.31 13.19 11.74
N THR A 112 -2.28 12.33 11.37
CA THR A 112 -3.54 12.16 12.11
C THR A 112 -3.61 10.88 12.95
N ASN A 113 -2.59 10.02 12.89
CA ASN A 113 -2.54 8.70 13.53
C ASN A 113 -3.70 7.77 13.12
N HIS A 114 -4.03 7.75 11.82
CA HIS A 114 -5.07 6.89 11.27
C HIS A 114 -4.53 5.86 10.28
N LEU A 115 -5.02 4.63 10.39
CA LEU A 115 -4.93 3.63 9.33
C LEU A 115 -6.06 3.91 8.32
N LEU A 116 -5.71 4.35 7.11
CA LEU A 116 -6.68 4.73 6.09
C LEU A 116 -7.22 3.51 5.33
N ALA A 117 -6.37 2.54 5.03
CA ALA A 117 -6.78 1.30 4.37
C ALA A 117 -5.79 0.18 4.68
N LYS A 118 -6.28 -1.06 4.77
CA LYS A 118 -5.45 -2.24 5.00
C LYS A 118 -5.94 -3.45 4.24
N TYR A 119 -5.01 -4.18 3.68
CA TYR A 119 -5.21 -5.49 3.07
C TYR A 119 -4.42 -6.51 3.89
N ILE A 120 -5.07 -7.61 4.28
CA ILE A 120 -4.48 -8.70 5.05
C ILE A 120 -4.67 -9.99 4.26
N TRP A 121 -3.57 -10.55 3.78
CA TRP A 121 -3.56 -11.76 2.94
C TRP A 121 -4.18 -12.95 3.66
N GLY A 122 -3.95 -13.12 4.96
CA GLY A 122 -4.54 -14.21 5.74
C GLY A 122 -6.07 -14.18 5.83
N ILE A 123 -6.70 -13.02 5.61
CA ILE A 123 -8.16 -12.84 5.63
C ILE A 123 -8.75 -12.90 4.22
N SER A 124 -8.05 -12.35 3.24
CA SER A 124 -8.49 -12.34 1.84
C SER A 124 -7.36 -12.77 0.91
N PRO A 125 -6.97 -14.05 0.91
CA PRO A 125 -5.83 -14.52 0.14
C PRO A 125 -6.01 -14.26 -1.35
N SER A 126 -4.93 -13.85 -2.00
CA SER A 126 -4.93 -13.62 -3.45
C SER A 126 -3.53 -13.69 -4.02
N ASP A 127 -3.34 -14.50 -5.06
CA ASP A 127 -2.08 -14.61 -5.82
C ASP A 127 -1.71 -13.30 -6.54
N LYS A 128 -2.68 -12.39 -6.68
CA LYS A 128 -2.41 -11.04 -7.19
C LYS A 128 -1.69 -10.16 -6.17
N TYR A 129 -1.62 -10.55 -4.90
CA TYR A 129 -0.96 -9.78 -3.85
C TYR A 129 0.54 -10.06 -3.83
N PHE A 130 0.94 -11.28 -3.49
CA PHE A 130 2.34 -11.66 -3.36
C PHE A 130 2.73 -12.71 -4.41
N ASP A 131 3.66 -12.36 -5.29
CA ASP A 131 4.31 -13.27 -6.24
C ASP A 131 5.56 -13.84 -5.57
N LYS A 132 5.48 -15.10 -5.13
CA LYS A 132 6.58 -15.78 -4.42
C LYS A 132 7.80 -16.01 -5.30
N GLU A 133 7.60 -16.29 -6.59
CA GLU A 133 8.70 -16.58 -7.52
C GLU A 133 9.50 -15.32 -7.81
N LYS A 134 8.79 -14.22 -8.08
CA LYS A 134 9.41 -12.92 -8.36
C LYS A 134 9.78 -12.15 -7.08
N ARG A 135 9.29 -12.60 -5.92
CA ARG A 135 9.38 -11.90 -4.64
C ARG A 135 8.87 -10.47 -4.76
N VAL A 136 7.59 -10.34 -5.13
CA VAL A 136 6.95 -9.03 -5.38
C VAL A 136 5.59 -8.92 -4.72
N VAL A 137 5.39 -7.85 -3.95
CA VAL A 137 4.09 -7.42 -3.46
C VAL A 137 3.45 -6.45 -4.44
N ASN A 138 2.18 -6.66 -4.77
CA ASN A 138 1.39 -5.86 -5.67
C ASN A 138 0.09 -5.44 -4.96
N ILE A 139 -0.06 -4.15 -4.75
CA ILE A 139 -1.26 -3.58 -4.14
C ILE A 139 -1.67 -2.31 -4.88
N LYS A 140 -2.97 -2.03 -4.93
CA LYS A 140 -3.49 -0.77 -5.43
C LYS A 140 -4.49 -0.19 -4.44
N MET A 141 -4.47 1.13 -4.33
CA MET A 141 -5.29 1.91 -3.40
C MET A 141 -6.04 3.00 -4.18
N LYS A 142 -7.28 3.29 -3.78
CA LYS A 142 -8.10 4.33 -4.43
C LYS A 142 -7.43 5.69 -4.22
N LYS A 143 -7.41 6.51 -5.26
CA LYS A 143 -6.80 7.85 -5.24
C LYS A 143 -7.42 8.79 -4.21
N ILE A 144 -8.69 8.59 -3.87
CA ILE A 144 -9.39 9.39 -2.85
C ILE A 144 -8.73 9.29 -1.46
N LEU A 145 -7.99 8.21 -1.19
CA LEU A 145 -7.24 8.03 0.05
C LEU A 145 -5.98 8.93 0.13
N PHE A 146 -5.64 9.65 -0.93
CA PHE A 146 -4.47 10.51 -1.03
C PHE A 146 -4.88 11.98 -1.23
N PRO A 147 -5.69 12.57 -0.33
CA PRO A 147 -6.34 13.87 -0.56
C PRO A 147 -5.34 15.01 -0.79
N ASP A 148 -4.21 14.96 -0.09
CA ASP A 148 -3.20 16.01 -0.13
C ASP A 148 -2.11 15.73 -1.18
N GLY A 149 -2.23 14.62 -1.91
CA GLY A 149 -1.30 14.22 -2.97
C GLY A 149 -0.69 12.83 -2.82
N ILE A 150 -0.04 12.38 -3.90
CA ILE A 150 0.50 11.03 -4.07
C ILE A 150 2.03 11.04 -4.03
N PRO A 151 2.69 9.89 -3.81
CA PRO A 151 4.14 9.78 -3.94
C PRO A 151 4.62 10.25 -5.32
N LYS A 152 5.64 11.12 -5.34
CA LYS A 152 6.32 11.62 -6.55
C LYS A 152 7.82 11.51 -6.37
N LYS A 153 8.56 11.43 -7.48
CA LYS A 153 10.03 11.22 -7.51
C LYS A 153 10.85 12.02 -6.47
N ASN A 154 10.43 13.22 -6.12
CA ASN A 154 11.16 14.12 -5.21
C ASN A 154 10.51 14.28 -3.83
N ASN A 155 9.51 13.47 -3.48
CA ASN A 155 8.75 13.61 -2.23
C ASN A 155 8.35 12.23 -1.66
N PHE A 156 9.30 11.29 -1.65
CA PHE A 156 9.14 10.07 -0.89
C PHE A 156 10.49 9.62 -0.31
N LYS A 157 10.42 8.79 0.72
CA LYS A 157 11.54 8.07 1.33
C LYS A 157 11.14 6.62 1.49
N LEU A 158 12.00 5.69 1.08
CA LEU A 158 11.81 4.27 1.35
C LEU A 158 12.54 3.93 2.65
N LEU A 159 11.80 3.41 3.62
CA LEU A 159 12.38 2.82 4.81
C LEU A 159 12.39 1.30 4.65
N PRO A 160 13.56 0.65 4.77
CA PRO A 160 13.58 -0.79 5.02
C PRO A 160 12.98 -1.04 6.40
N ASP A 161 12.27 -2.16 6.53
CA ASP A 161 11.90 -2.71 7.85
C ASP A 161 13.11 -3.29 8.57
#